data_AF-A0A9D7IZ26-F1
#
_entry.id   AF-A0A9D7IZ26-F1
#
_cell.length_a   1.000
_cell.length_b   1.000
_cell.length_c   1.000
_cell.angle_alpha   90.00
_cell.angle_beta   90.00
_cell.angle_gamma   90.00
#
_symmetry.space_group_name_H-M   'P 1'
#
loop_
_entity.id
_entity.type
_entity.pdbx_description
1 polymer ?
#
loop_
_entity_poly.entity_id
_entity_poly.type
_entity_poly.pdbx_seq_one_letter_code
_entity_poly.pdbx_strand_id
1 'polypeptide(L)' 'MDYDPIPMLEKVRVPVLAVWGENDVLVPVSESRVAIESAFARGGNRSVNCRAPVNWSLGGKKYRKK' A
#
# COMPACT_ATOMS: atom_id res chain seq x y z
N MET A 1 -12.05 2.79 -20.44
CA MET A 1 -11.85 3.47 -19.14
C MET A 1 -10.41 3.18 -18.79
N ASP A 2 -9.49 3.98 -19.30
CA ASP A 2 -8.05 3.69 -19.24
C ASP A 2 -7.41 4.81 -18.44
N TYR A 3 -7.52 4.70 -17.12
CA TYR A 3 -6.90 5.63 -16.19
C TYR A 3 -5.73 4.93 -15.51
N ASP A 4 -4.53 5.45 -15.72
CA ASP A 4 -3.34 5.04 -15.00
C ASP A 4 -3.16 5.92 -13.76
N PRO A 5 -3.22 5.37 -12.54
CA PRO A 5 -3.03 6.14 -11.32
C PRO A 5 -1.56 6.53 -11.05
N ILE A 6 -0.58 5.87 -11.67
CA ILE A 6 0.84 6.03 -11.35
C ILE A 6 1.34 7.48 -11.49
N PRO A 7 1.04 8.20 -12.59
CA PRO A 7 1.48 9.59 -12.75
C PRO A 7 0.90 10.55 -11.71
N MET A 8 -0.24 10.20 -11.10
CA MET A 8 -0.84 11.01 -10.04
C MET A 8 -0.17 10.76 -8.69
N LEU A 9 0.22 9.52 -8.39
CA LEU A 9 0.90 9.16 -7.14
C LEU A 9 2.27 9.85 -7.02
N GLU A 10 2.97 10.05 -8.14
CA GLU A 10 4.24 10.80 -8.19
C GLU A 10 4.09 12.27 -7.77
N LYS A 11 2.87 12.83 -7.84
CA LYS A 11 2.61 14.24 -7.48
C LYS A 11 2.21 14.40 -6.01
N VAL A 12 1.98 13.32 -5.28
CA VAL A 12 1.54 13.34 -3.88
C VAL A 12 2.70 13.70 -2.96
N ARG A 13 2.57 14.83 -2.24
CA ARG A 13 3.60 15.36 -1.33
C ARG A 13 3.28 15.24 0.16
N VAL A 14 2.07 14.82 0.51
CA VAL A 14 1.63 14.65 1.89
C VAL A 14 2.03 13.27 2.42
N PRO A 15 2.07 13.05 3.75
CA PRO A 15 2.30 11.73 4.32
C PRO A 15 1.24 10.73 3.86
N VAL A 16 1.66 9.52 3.51
CA VAL A 16 0.79 8.46 2.99
C VAL A 16 0.92 7.20 3.83
N LEU A 17 -0.23 6.62 4.19
CA LEU A 17 -0.35 5.24 4.67
C LEU A 17 -1.03 4.41 3.58
N ALA A 18 -0.29 3.51 2.95
CA ALA A 18 -0.82 2.55 1.99
C ALA A 18 -1.02 1.19 2.66
N VAL A 19 -2.21 0.62 2.54
CA VAL A 19 -2.62 -0.63 3.18
C VAL A 19 -3.27 -1.56 2.17
N TRP A 20 -3.01 -2.86 2.29
CA TRP A 20 -3.58 -3.89 1.44
C TRP A 20 -4.34 -4.94 2.26
N GLY A 21 -5.31 -5.59 1.62
CA GLY A 21 -6.01 -6.75 2.19
C GLY A 21 -5.27 -8.06 1.89
N GLU A 22 -5.28 -9.01 2.82
CA GLU A 22 -4.58 -10.30 2.66
C GLU A 22 -5.23 -11.18 1.61
N ASN A 23 -6.55 -11.05 1.51
CA ASN A 23 -7.38 -11.79 0.57
C ASN A 23 -7.82 -10.89 -0.59
N ASP A 24 -7.00 -9.90 -0.96
CA ASP A 24 -7.26 -9.12 -2.17
C ASP A 24 -7.00 -10.00 -3.40
N VAL A 25 -8.08 -10.50 -3.99
CA VAL A 25 -8.05 -11.36 -5.17
C VAL A 25 -8.08 -10.57 -6.48
N LEU A 26 -8.37 -9.27 -6.42
CA LEU A 26 -8.51 -8.42 -7.61
C LEU A 26 -7.21 -7.69 -7.93
N VAL A 27 -6.44 -7.33 -6.90
CA VAL A 27 -5.17 -6.62 -7.06
C VAL A 27 -4.06 -7.41 -6.36
N PRO A 28 -3.13 -8.00 -7.13
CA PRO A 28 -1.96 -8.67 -6.57
C PRO A 28 -1.18 -7.72 -5.67
N VAL A 29 -1.16 -8.03 -4.36
CA VAL A 29 -0.63 -7.13 -3.32
C VAL A 29 0.85 -6.85 -3.52
N SER A 30 1.64 -7.87 -3.87
CA SER A 30 3.09 -7.74 -4.04
C SER A 30 3.45 -6.78 -5.16
N GLU A 31 2.82 -6.95 -6.33
CA GLU A 31 3.04 -6.15 -7.53
C GLU A 31 2.52 -4.73 -7.35
N SER A 32 1.32 -4.58 -6.80
CA SER A 32 0.72 -3.27 -6.51
C SER A 32 1.54 -2.47 -5.52
N ARG A 33 2.01 -3.11 -4.44
CA ARG A 33 2.88 -2.49 -3.44
C ARG A 33 4.16 -1.95 -4.07
N VAL A 34 4.86 -2.76 -4.86
CA VAL A 34 6.11 -2.34 -5.51
C VAL A 34 5.88 -1.17 -6.47
N ALA A 35 4.80 -1.21 -7.26
CA ALA A 35 4.46 -0.16 -8.21
C ALA A 35 4.16 1.17 -7.49
N ILE A 36 3.35 1.13 -6.43
CA ILE A 36 2.95 2.30 -5.63
C ILE A 36 4.14 2.88 -4.86
N GLU A 37 4.96 2.04 -4.23
CA GLU A 37 6.19 2.47 -3.53
C GLU A 37 7.16 3.17 -4.49
N SER A 38 7.34 2.60 -5.68
CA SER A 38 8.22 3.18 -6.70
C SER A 38 7.69 4.53 -7.20
N ALA A 39 6.37 4.67 -7.36
CA ALA A 39 5.77 5.94 -7.77
C ALA A 39 6.01 7.05 -6.73
N PHE A 40 5.81 6.76 -5.45
CA PHE A 40 6.10 7.74 -4.40
C PHE A 40 7.59 8.08 -4.30
N ALA A 41 8.47 7.10 -4.49
CA ALA A 41 9.91 7.32 -4.50
C ALA A 41 10.34 8.23 -5.66
N ARG A 42 9.81 8.00 -6.88
CA ARG A 42 10.03 8.88 -8.04
C ARG A 42 9.48 10.29 -7.83
N GLY A 43 8.34 10.39 -7.15
CA GLY A 43 7.74 11.66 -6.73
C GLY A 43 8.49 12.42 -5.64
N GLY A 44 9.52 11.81 -5.04
CA GLY A 44 10.31 12.40 -3.95
C GLY A 44 9.56 12.44 -2.61
N ASN A 45 8.49 11.66 -2.44
CA ASN A 45 7.77 11.60 -1.18
C ASN A 45 8.53 10.71 -0.17
N ARG A 46 9.02 11.34 0.90
CA ARG A 46 9.81 10.67 1.95
C ARG A 46 8.97 10.20 3.14
N SER A 47 7.67 10.49 3.14
CA SER A 47 6.77 10.22 4.26
C SER A 47 5.73 9.18 3.87
N VAL A 48 6.19 8.01 3.43
CA VAL A 48 5.34 6.92 2.97
C VAL A 48 5.54 5.70 3.85
N ASN A 49 4.44 5.17 4.38
CA ASN A 49 4.40 3.92 5.11
C ASN A 49 3.49 2.93 4.36
N CYS A 50 4.08 1.87 3.84
CA CYS A 50 3.38 0.83 3.11
C CYS A 50 3.30 -0.43 3.96
N ARG A 51 2.07 -0.87 4.24
CA ARG A 51 1.80 -2.03 5.08
C ARG A 51 0.98 -3.06 4.32
N ALA A 52 1.66 -4.09 3.84
CA ALA A 52 0.99 -5.32 3.44
C ALA A 52 0.63 -6.14 4.69
N PRO A 53 -0.42 -6.95 4.65
CA PRO A 53 -0.69 -7.92 5.69
C PRO A 53 0.37 -9.02 5.58
N VAL A 54 1.46 -8.85 6.33
CA VAL A 54 2.19 -9.97 6.90
C VAL A 54 1.49 -10.29 8.22
N ASN A 55 1.25 -11.58 8.49
CA ASN A 55 0.80 -12.09 9.78
C ASN A 55 1.19 -11.13 10.92
N TRP A 56 0.19 -10.61 11.63
CA TRP A 56 0.30 -9.65 12.72
C TRP A 56 1.05 -10.26 13.95
N SER A 57 2.24 -10.83 13.78
CA SER A 57 3.08 -11.33 14.88
C SER A 57 3.77 -10.23 15.69
N LEU A 58 3.43 -8.95 15.49
CA LEU A 58 3.79 -7.87 16.40
C LEU A 58 2.56 -7.40 17.20
N GLY A 59 2.20 -8.22 18.20
CA GLY A 59 1.68 -7.71 19.48
C GLY A 59 0.22 -7.24 19.56
N GLY A 60 -0.67 -7.61 18.64
CA GLY A 60 -2.08 -7.22 18.70
C GLY A 60 -2.98 -8.43 18.63
N LYS A 61 -3.76 -8.58 19.70
CA LYS A 61 -4.72 -9.64 19.95
C LYS A 61 -5.51 -10.00 18.69
N LYS A 62 -5.42 -11.28 18.29
CA LYS A 62 -6.28 -11.92 17.28
C LYS A 62 -7.73 -11.52 17.53
N TYR A 63 -8.40 -10.95 16.54
CA TYR A 63 -9.83 -10.66 16.63
C TYR A 63 -10.58 -12.00 16.62
N ARG A 64 -11.04 -12.46 17.79
CA ARG A 64 -11.95 -13.61 17.92
C ARG A 64 -13.32 -13.17 17.44
N LYS A 65 -13.77 -13.67 16.28
CA LYS A 65 -15.20 -13.67 15.97
C LYS A 65 -15.90 -14.54 17.03
N LYS A 66 -16.89 -13.95 17.71
CA LYS A 66 -17.85 -14.70 18.53
C LYS A 66 -18.73 -15.55 17.63
#